data_AF-A0A1N6YKY6-F1
#
_entry.id   AF-A0A1N6YKY6-F1
#
_cell.length_a   1.000
_cell.length_b   1.000
_cell.length_c   1.000
_cell.angle_alpha   90.00
_cell.angle_beta   90.00
_cell.angle_gamma   90.00
#
_symmetry.space_group_name_H-M   'P 1'
#
loop_
_entity.id
_entity.type
_entity.pdbx_description
1 polymer ?
#
loop_
_entity_poly.entity_id
_entity_poly.type
_entity_poly.pdbx_seq_one_letter_code
_entity_poly.pdbx_strand_id
1 'polypeptide(L)'
;MDRLEEICQLVTDQPRSKSQLVDDLVENNDAVYDTIRLGEWLGFLSATDKGVVTTDLGTELITKAGRKRADVFATGLANHEPYCQILRSLDDKGVLFEGPLERQTVLSLLKDEYGLELSTKTLKERVGTFFATLEAAGMGEYVFASRNTISHFKFDEEFRDRLPGTVWIASDSPDDSGSGSESGDTSVQDRLNVSYEEDQANLGSVDIDEPTDSGTTNDGIQTTITGESFSLGDVKTELTIDSEGEVNCVLSIHVDDSSDPDHLEEVLLAIRRAMQTEL
;
A
#
# COMPACT_ATOMS: atom_id res chain seq x y z
N MET A 1 4.71 -8.30 6.82
CA MET A 1 5.62 -8.13 7.98
C MET A 1 6.58 -9.30 8.12
N ASP A 2 6.15 -10.53 7.82
CA ASP A 2 7.04 -11.70 7.82
C ASP A 2 8.26 -11.56 6.88
N ARG A 3 8.11 -10.86 5.75
CA ARG A 3 9.23 -10.52 4.86
C ARG A 3 10.31 -9.66 5.50
N LEU A 4 9.93 -8.71 6.36
CA LEU A 4 10.90 -7.88 7.06
C LEU A 4 11.73 -8.72 8.02
N GLU A 5 11.10 -9.69 8.69
CA GLU A 5 11.77 -10.65 9.56
C GLU A 5 12.73 -11.55 8.77
N GLU A 6 12.30 -12.04 7.60
CA GLU A 6 13.15 -12.83 6.70
C GLU A 6 14.38 -12.04 6.24
N ILE A 7 14.22 -10.77 5.85
CA ILE A 7 15.34 -9.90 5.49
C ILE A 7 16.27 -9.70 6.69
N CYS A 8 15.73 -9.41 7.88
CA CYS A 8 16.54 -9.32 9.11
C CYS A 8 17.34 -10.60 9.35
N GLN A 9 16.74 -11.77 9.13
CA GLN A 9 17.42 -13.05 9.30
C GLN A 9 18.58 -13.22 8.30
N LEU A 10 18.38 -12.84 7.03
CA LEU A 10 19.39 -12.97 5.96
C LEU A 10 20.62 -12.07 6.17
N VAL A 11 20.42 -10.90 6.80
CA VAL A 11 21.47 -9.88 6.98
C VAL A 11 21.98 -9.77 8.43
N THR A 12 21.62 -10.73 9.29
CA THR A 12 22.09 -10.79 10.69
C THR A 12 23.59 -11.10 10.76
N ASP A 13 24.05 -12.11 10.02
CA ASP A 13 25.44 -12.59 10.13
C ASP A 13 26.42 -11.80 9.25
N GLN A 14 25.94 -11.26 8.12
CA GLN A 14 26.77 -10.55 7.17
C GLN A 14 25.95 -9.50 6.40
N PRO A 15 26.50 -8.30 6.15
CA PRO A 15 25.87 -7.32 5.28
C PRO A 15 25.61 -7.88 3.88
N ARG A 16 24.45 -7.57 3.31
CA ARG A 16 24.10 -7.90 1.91
C ARG A 16 23.68 -6.67 1.13
N SER A 17 24.04 -6.59 -0.14
CA SER A 17 23.54 -5.53 -1.01
C SER A 17 22.03 -5.72 -1.26
N LYS A 18 21.34 -4.64 -1.64
CA LYS A 18 19.92 -4.73 -2.02
C LYS A 18 19.69 -5.68 -3.19
N SER A 19 20.60 -5.72 -4.17
CA SER A 19 20.53 -6.65 -5.31
C SER A 19 20.69 -8.11 -4.89
N GLN A 20 21.61 -8.41 -3.96
CA GLN A 20 21.77 -9.76 -3.41
C GLN A 20 20.50 -10.22 -2.71
N LEU A 21 19.84 -9.35 -1.94
CA LEU A 21 18.59 -9.68 -1.27
C LEU A 21 17.45 -9.98 -2.23
N VAL A 22 17.39 -9.30 -3.38
CA VAL A 22 16.43 -9.63 -4.45
C VAL A 22 16.69 -11.03 -4.98
N ASP A 23 17.94 -11.33 -5.31
CA ASP A 23 18.34 -12.63 -5.87
C ASP A 23 18.07 -13.77 -4.87
N ASP A 24 18.36 -13.55 -3.59
CA ASP A 24 18.18 -14.53 -2.51
C ASP A 24 16.70 -14.83 -2.23
N LEU A 25 15.83 -13.81 -2.31
CA LEU A 25 14.40 -13.96 -2.04
C LEU A 25 13.62 -14.44 -3.28
N VAL A 26 14.18 -14.32 -4.49
CA VAL A 26 13.52 -14.67 -5.77
C VAL A 26 12.20 -13.90 -5.93
N GLU A 27 12.24 -12.60 -5.64
CA GLU A 27 11.06 -11.74 -5.62
C GLU A 27 11.20 -10.50 -6.50
N ASN A 28 10.10 -9.79 -6.69
CA ASN A 28 10.12 -8.48 -7.34
C ASN A 28 10.95 -7.47 -6.53
N ASN A 29 11.90 -6.83 -7.20
CA ASN A 29 12.74 -5.73 -6.71
C ASN A 29 11.99 -4.75 -5.82
N ASP A 30 10.85 -4.24 -6.31
CA ASP A 30 10.09 -3.19 -5.63
C ASP A 30 9.65 -3.63 -4.23
N ALA A 31 9.20 -4.88 -4.11
CA ALA A 31 8.68 -5.40 -2.86
C ALA A 31 9.80 -5.61 -1.82
N VAL A 32 10.98 -6.03 -2.27
CA VAL A 32 12.17 -6.17 -1.41
C VAL A 32 12.65 -4.79 -0.97
N TYR A 33 12.75 -3.82 -1.89
CA TYR A 33 13.24 -2.48 -1.59
C TYR A 33 12.30 -1.71 -0.67
N ASP A 34 10.99 -1.80 -0.88
CA ASP A 34 10.00 -1.21 0.01
C ASP A 34 10.06 -1.83 1.41
N THR A 35 10.29 -3.14 1.51
CA THR A 35 10.45 -3.82 2.81
C THR A 35 11.73 -3.38 3.53
N ILE A 36 12.85 -3.26 2.80
CA ILE A 36 14.10 -2.73 3.36
C ILE A 36 13.89 -1.32 3.89
N ARG A 37 13.26 -0.46 3.09
CA ARG A 37 13.00 0.93 3.48
C ARG A 37 12.11 1.04 4.70
N LEU A 38 11.04 0.23 4.77
CA LEU A 38 10.21 0.12 5.97
C LEU A 38 11.01 -0.34 7.18
N GLY A 39 11.89 -1.34 7.01
CA GLY A 39 12.78 -1.84 8.05
C GLY A 39 13.76 -0.79 8.55
N GLU A 40 14.35 0.00 7.66
CA GLU A 40 15.21 1.14 8.01
C GLU A 40 14.44 2.21 8.78
N TRP A 41 13.24 2.55 8.33
CA TRP A 41 12.39 3.57 8.95
C TRP A 41 11.94 3.21 10.36
N LEU A 42 11.62 1.93 10.59
CA LEU A 42 11.24 1.42 11.90
C LEU A 42 12.45 1.03 12.76
N GLY A 43 13.68 1.17 12.23
CA GLY A 43 14.93 0.94 12.95
C GLY A 43 15.34 -0.53 13.10
N PHE A 44 14.76 -1.45 12.33
CA PHE A 44 15.12 -2.87 12.30
C PHE A 44 16.34 -3.16 11.42
N LEU A 45 16.52 -2.36 10.38
CA LEU A 45 17.59 -2.48 9.41
C LEU A 45 18.40 -1.17 9.38
N SER A 46 19.64 -1.26 8.94
CA SER A 46 20.50 -0.09 8.70
C SER A 46 21.27 -0.27 7.40
N ALA A 47 21.33 0.81 6.61
CA ALA A 47 22.17 0.86 5.41
C ALA A 47 23.61 1.25 5.79
N THR A 48 24.56 0.45 5.32
CA THR A 48 26.00 0.69 5.47
C THR A 48 26.67 0.77 4.10
N ASP A 49 27.94 1.17 4.07
CA ASP A 49 28.80 1.13 2.88
C ASP A 49 28.93 -0.28 2.27
N LYS A 50 28.71 -1.32 3.08
CA LYS A 50 28.79 -2.73 2.68
C LYS A 50 27.44 -3.37 2.35
N GLY A 51 26.34 -2.61 2.47
CA GLY A 51 24.98 -3.10 2.26
C GLY A 51 24.09 -2.96 3.50
N VAL A 52 22.99 -3.68 3.51
CA VAL A 52 21.98 -3.68 4.57
C VAL A 52 22.42 -4.63 5.68
N VAL A 53 22.24 -4.21 6.93
CA VAL A 53 22.50 -5.00 8.15
C VAL A 53 21.34 -4.93 9.12
N THR A 54 21.22 -5.95 9.96
CA THR A 54 20.22 -6.01 11.03
C THR A 54 20.71 -5.20 12.23
N THR A 55 19.82 -4.42 12.84
CA THR A 55 20.11 -3.67 14.07
C THR A 55 19.86 -4.53 15.31
N ASP A 56 20.12 -3.99 16.51
CA ASP A 56 19.72 -4.66 17.76
C ASP A 56 18.21 -4.91 17.80
N LEU A 57 17.40 -3.95 17.35
CA LEU A 57 15.94 -4.09 17.28
C LEU A 57 15.52 -5.14 16.24
N GLY A 58 16.19 -5.20 15.09
CA GLY A 58 15.99 -6.25 14.10
C GLY A 58 16.36 -7.65 14.61
N THR A 59 17.39 -7.73 15.46
CA THR A 59 17.81 -8.98 16.12
C THR A 59 16.76 -9.42 17.15
N GLU A 60 16.16 -8.47 17.86
CA GLU A 60 15.01 -8.78 18.71
C GLU A 60 13.82 -9.26 17.89
N LEU A 61 13.53 -8.64 16.74
CA LEU A 61 12.41 -9.04 15.88
C LEU A 61 12.48 -10.53 15.50
N ILE A 62 13.63 -11.02 15.05
CA ILE A 62 13.81 -12.43 14.61
C ILE A 62 13.88 -13.43 15.78
N THR A 63 14.09 -12.98 17.01
CA THR A 63 14.22 -13.87 18.18
C THR A 63 12.97 -13.94 19.06
N LYS A 64 12.05 -12.98 18.94
CA LYS A 64 10.80 -12.94 19.73
C LYS A 64 9.62 -13.50 18.92
N ALA A 65 8.61 -13.98 19.63
CA ALA A 65 7.35 -14.47 19.05
C ALA A 65 6.13 -13.95 19.81
N GLY A 66 4.96 -13.97 19.16
CA GLY A 66 3.68 -13.57 19.74
C GLY A 66 3.70 -12.15 20.30
N ARG A 67 3.19 -11.95 21.53
CA ARG A 67 3.12 -10.63 22.18
C ARG A 67 4.47 -9.92 22.25
N LYS A 68 5.56 -10.66 22.51
CA LYS A 68 6.90 -10.06 22.57
C LYS A 68 7.35 -9.52 21.21
N ARG A 69 7.01 -10.21 20.10
CA ARG A 69 7.27 -9.71 18.73
C ARG A 69 6.50 -8.40 18.50
N ALA A 70 5.25 -8.35 18.94
CA ALA A 70 4.44 -7.13 18.86
C ALA A 70 5.03 -5.96 19.65
N ASP A 71 5.60 -6.22 20.83
CA ASP A 71 6.26 -5.18 21.63
C ASP A 71 7.51 -4.61 20.93
N VAL A 72 8.25 -5.43 20.17
CA VAL A 72 9.38 -4.97 19.34
C VAL A 72 8.87 -4.06 18.20
N PHE A 73 7.77 -4.43 17.53
CA PHE A 73 7.13 -3.57 16.53
C PHE A 73 6.61 -2.25 17.11
N ALA A 74 5.99 -2.28 18.29
CA ALA A 74 5.56 -1.08 18.99
C ALA A 74 6.74 -0.16 19.33
N THR A 75 7.90 -0.74 19.67
CA THR A 75 9.14 0.02 19.89
C THR A 75 9.62 0.68 18.60
N GLY A 76 9.65 -0.05 17.48
CA GLY A 76 10.01 0.52 16.17
C GLY A 76 9.06 1.63 15.73
N LEU A 77 7.76 1.44 15.94
CA LEU A 77 6.71 2.42 15.66
C LEU A 77 6.90 3.71 16.47
N ALA A 78 7.15 3.59 17.78
CA ALA A 78 7.35 4.72 18.68
C ALA A 78 8.60 5.56 18.35
N ASN A 79 9.59 4.95 17.68
CA ASN A 79 10.79 5.65 17.21
C ASN A 79 10.61 6.31 15.84
N HIS A 80 9.50 6.04 15.15
CA HIS A 80 9.24 6.57 13.82
C HIS A 80 8.22 7.72 13.88
N GLU A 81 8.76 8.94 13.94
CA GLU A 81 7.97 10.16 14.15
C GLU A 81 6.82 10.36 13.14
N PRO A 82 6.94 10.11 11.82
CA PRO A 82 5.81 10.26 10.91
C PRO A 82 4.59 9.40 11.27
N TYR A 83 4.79 8.16 11.73
CA TYR A 83 3.67 7.31 12.16
C TYR A 83 3.09 7.82 13.49
N CYS A 84 3.94 8.30 14.40
CA CYS A 84 3.49 8.91 15.66
C CYS A 84 2.64 10.15 15.39
N GLN A 85 3.02 11.00 14.43
CA GLN A 85 2.24 12.17 14.04
C GLN A 85 0.89 11.79 13.45
N ILE A 86 0.84 10.80 12.56
CA ILE A 86 -0.43 10.29 12.03
C ILE A 86 -1.33 9.81 13.18
N LEU A 87 -0.78 9.04 14.12
CA LEU A 87 -1.53 8.56 15.28
C LEU A 87 -2.04 9.71 16.18
N ARG A 88 -1.22 10.73 16.43
CA ARG A 88 -1.63 11.94 17.17
C ARG A 88 -2.74 12.70 16.44
N SER A 89 -2.60 12.95 15.14
CA SER A 89 -3.64 13.63 14.34
C SER A 89 -4.97 12.87 14.39
N LEU A 90 -4.94 11.54 14.38
CA LEU A 90 -6.14 10.72 14.50
C LEU A 90 -6.72 10.75 15.93
N ASP A 91 -5.87 10.77 16.96
CA ASP A 91 -6.26 10.89 18.37
C ASP A 91 -6.93 12.24 18.64
N ASP A 92 -6.33 13.33 18.15
CA ASP A 92 -6.84 14.71 18.28
C ASP A 92 -8.20 14.90 17.59
N LYS A 93 -8.47 14.14 16.54
CA LYS A 93 -9.77 14.09 15.86
C LYS A 93 -10.81 13.22 16.57
N GLY A 94 -10.43 12.51 17.63
CA GLY A 94 -11.30 11.60 18.39
C GLY A 94 -11.62 10.28 17.68
N VAL A 95 -11.12 10.06 16.46
CA VAL A 95 -11.55 8.93 15.62
C VAL A 95 -10.98 7.58 16.07
N LEU A 96 -9.96 7.58 16.95
CA LEU A 96 -9.39 6.34 17.48
C LEU A 96 -10.31 5.62 18.48
N PHE A 97 -11.26 6.33 19.10
CA PHE A 97 -12.16 5.77 20.13
C PHE A 97 -13.63 5.66 19.69
N GLU A 98 -14.01 6.29 18.59
CA GLU A 98 -15.39 6.34 18.11
C GLU A 98 -15.83 5.07 17.34
N GLY A 99 -14.87 4.23 16.95
CA GLY A 99 -15.14 3.01 16.21
C GLY A 99 -13.92 2.56 15.39
N PRO A 100 -14.13 1.71 14.37
CA PRO A 100 -13.07 1.33 13.45
C PRO A 100 -12.51 2.56 12.72
N LEU A 101 -11.20 2.61 12.57
CA LEU A 101 -10.51 3.62 11.77
C LEU A 101 -10.63 3.26 10.30
N GLU A 102 -11.51 3.97 9.60
CA GLU A 102 -11.74 3.79 8.17
C GLU A 102 -10.50 4.17 7.34
N ARG A 103 -10.19 3.38 6.30
CA ARG A 103 -9.10 3.67 5.37
C ARG A 103 -9.23 5.06 4.75
N GLN A 104 -10.46 5.48 4.46
CA GLN A 104 -10.73 6.79 3.84
C GLN A 104 -10.35 7.95 4.77
N THR A 105 -10.50 7.77 6.08
CA THR A 105 -10.10 8.77 7.09
C THR A 105 -8.59 9.01 7.04
N VAL A 106 -7.80 7.92 7.04
CA VAL A 106 -6.34 8.01 6.93
C VAL A 106 -5.91 8.57 5.58
N LEU A 107 -6.57 8.17 4.49
CA LEU A 107 -6.27 8.68 3.15
C LEU A 107 -6.51 10.19 3.06
N SER A 108 -7.62 10.68 3.62
CA SER A 108 -7.94 12.11 3.64
C SER A 108 -6.94 12.88 4.50
N LEU A 109 -6.56 12.33 5.66
CA LEU A 109 -5.50 12.89 6.50
C LEU A 109 -4.18 13.06 5.74
N LEU A 110 -3.71 12.01 5.05
CA LEU A 110 -2.46 12.04 4.28
C LEU A 110 -2.48 13.07 3.13
N LYS A 111 -3.65 13.28 2.50
CA LYS A 111 -3.80 14.27 1.42
C LYS A 111 -3.94 15.68 1.96
N ASP A 112 -4.86 15.88 2.89
CA ASP A 112 -5.35 17.20 3.26
C ASP A 112 -4.45 17.89 4.30
N GLU A 113 -3.86 17.13 5.22
CA GLU A 113 -3.00 17.68 6.28
C GLU A 113 -1.52 17.55 5.94
N TYR A 114 -1.11 16.39 5.44
CA TYR A 114 0.28 16.14 5.10
C TYR A 114 0.63 16.56 3.66
N GLY A 115 -0.36 16.92 2.83
CA GLY A 115 -0.13 17.45 1.49
C GLY A 115 0.54 16.46 0.53
N LEU A 116 0.35 15.15 0.72
CA LEU A 116 1.01 14.15 -0.12
C LEU A 116 0.39 14.10 -1.51
N GLU A 117 1.12 14.62 -2.50
CA GLU A 117 0.74 14.64 -3.92
C GLU A 117 1.05 13.32 -4.63
N LEU A 118 0.65 12.20 -4.03
CA LEU A 118 0.85 10.87 -4.58
C LEU A 118 -0.41 10.36 -5.28
N SER A 119 -0.23 9.39 -6.19
CA SER A 119 -1.36 8.72 -6.83
C SER A 119 -2.28 8.08 -5.77
N THR A 120 -3.59 8.08 -6.01
CA THR A 120 -4.56 7.45 -5.09
C THR A 120 -4.24 5.97 -4.85
N LYS A 121 -3.71 5.27 -5.86
CA LYS A 121 -3.25 3.88 -5.71
C LYS A 121 -2.10 3.78 -4.70
N THR A 122 -1.05 4.58 -4.86
CA THR A 122 0.10 4.63 -3.95
C THR A 122 -0.32 4.99 -2.53
N LEU A 123 -1.21 5.97 -2.36
CA LEU A 123 -1.72 6.33 -1.03
C LEU A 123 -2.48 5.17 -0.37
N LYS A 124 -3.35 4.47 -1.12
CA LYS A 124 -4.05 3.28 -0.60
C LYS A 124 -3.07 2.20 -0.15
N GLU A 125 -2.00 1.96 -0.91
CA GLU A 125 -0.93 1.02 -0.54
C GLU A 125 -0.21 1.46 0.74
N ARG A 126 0.14 2.76 0.87
CA ARG A 126 0.77 3.31 2.08
C ARG A 126 -0.13 3.20 3.32
N VAL A 127 -1.43 3.46 3.18
CA VAL A 127 -2.39 3.24 4.28
C VAL A 127 -2.46 1.76 4.64
N GLY A 128 -2.40 0.86 3.65
CA GLY A 128 -2.31 -0.57 3.90
C GLY A 128 -1.05 -0.96 4.69
N THR A 129 0.12 -0.41 4.33
CA THR A 129 1.36 -0.60 5.09
C THR A 129 1.25 -0.04 6.51
N PHE A 130 0.63 1.13 6.68
CA PHE A 130 0.37 1.72 7.99
C PHE A 130 -0.46 0.77 8.87
N PHE A 131 -1.61 0.30 8.38
CA PHE A 131 -2.47 -0.65 9.11
C PHE A 131 -1.78 -1.99 9.40
N ALA A 132 -1.03 -2.54 8.45
CA ALA A 132 -0.26 -3.76 8.67
C ALA A 132 0.82 -3.58 9.75
N THR A 133 1.37 -2.38 9.88
CA THR A 133 2.36 -2.05 10.93
C THR A 133 1.68 -1.94 12.29
N LEU A 134 0.50 -1.32 12.36
CA LEU A 134 -0.29 -1.24 13.61
C LEU A 134 -0.72 -2.63 14.10
N GLU A 135 -1.15 -3.51 13.19
CA GLU A 135 -1.46 -4.92 13.51
C GLU A 135 -0.21 -5.63 14.04
N ALA A 136 0.93 -5.47 13.37
CA ALA A 136 2.18 -6.10 13.81
C ALA A 136 2.66 -5.58 15.17
N ALA A 137 2.38 -4.32 15.51
CA ALA A 137 2.59 -3.74 16.84
C ALA A 137 1.57 -4.21 17.89
N GLY A 138 0.59 -5.03 17.49
CA GLY A 138 -0.45 -5.57 18.37
C GLY A 138 -1.38 -4.49 18.92
N MET A 139 -1.67 -3.47 18.11
CA MET A 139 -2.59 -2.38 18.45
C MET A 139 -4.05 -2.71 18.06
N GLY A 140 -4.27 -3.84 17.39
CA GLY A 140 -5.57 -4.25 16.87
C GLY A 140 -5.43 -5.07 15.60
N GLU A 141 -6.50 -5.13 14.83
CA GLU A 141 -6.61 -5.94 13.63
C GLU A 141 -7.16 -5.09 12.47
N TYR A 142 -6.58 -5.23 11.28
CA TYR A 142 -7.22 -4.69 10.09
C TYR A 142 -8.24 -5.68 9.51
N VAL A 143 -9.31 -5.14 8.94
CA VAL A 143 -10.40 -5.93 8.34
C VAL A 143 -10.38 -5.72 6.84
N PHE A 144 -10.61 -6.80 6.10
CA PHE A 144 -10.68 -6.78 4.65
C PHE A 144 -12.13 -6.57 4.16
N ALA A 145 -12.34 -5.65 3.23
CA ALA A 145 -13.57 -5.60 2.42
C ALA A 145 -13.60 -6.69 1.35
N SER A 146 -12.44 -7.03 0.79
CA SER A 146 -12.27 -8.09 -0.20
C SER A 146 -10.86 -8.71 -0.11
N ARG A 147 -10.60 -9.77 -0.87
CA ARG A 147 -9.42 -10.65 -0.74
C ARG A 147 -8.09 -9.92 -0.50
N ASN A 148 -7.88 -8.74 -1.11
CA ASN A 148 -6.66 -7.94 -0.97
C ASN A 148 -6.92 -6.47 -0.60
N THR A 149 -8.13 -6.11 -0.15
CA THR A 149 -8.52 -4.71 0.08
C THR A 149 -8.84 -4.50 1.54
N ILE A 150 -7.95 -3.83 2.27
CA ILE A 150 -8.20 -3.42 3.65
C ILE A 150 -9.28 -2.32 3.66
N SER A 151 -10.31 -2.48 4.49
CA SER A 151 -11.40 -1.52 4.68
C SER A 151 -11.14 -0.57 5.83
N HIS A 152 -10.89 -1.12 7.01
CA HIS A 152 -10.71 -0.37 8.25
C HIS A 152 -9.78 -1.10 9.22
N PHE A 153 -9.33 -0.38 10.25
CA PHE A 153 -8.56 -0.90 11.36
C PHE A 153 -9.38 -0.85 12.64
N LYS A 154 -9.48 -1.96 13.38
CA LYS A 154 -10.15 -2.01 14.66
C LYS A 154 -9.10 -2.07 15.77
N PHE A 155 -9.03 -1.02 16.58
CA PHE A 155 -8.13 -0.97 17.73
C PHE A 155 -8.60 -1.90 18.86
N ASP A 156 -7.63 -2.52 19.54
CA ASP A 156 -7.85 -3.25 20.78
C ASP A 156 -8.07 -2.28 21.95
N GLU A 157 -8.76 -2.70 23.01
CA GLU A 157 -9.01 -1.83 24.18
C GLU A 157 -7.72 -1.30 24.84
N GLU A 158 -6.64 -2.08 24.80
CA GLU A 158 -5.33 -1.73 25.38
C GLU A 158 -4.37 -1.08 24.36
N PHE A 159 -4.83 -0.65 23.17
CA PHE A 159 -3.94 -0.18 22.10
C PHE A 159 -3.05 0.99 22.54
N ARG A 160 -3.58 1.90 23.37
CA ARG A 160 -2.89 3.12 23.79
C ARG A 160 -1.71 2.82 24.73
N ASP A 161 -1.83 1.74 25.51
CA ASP A 161 -0.80 1.27 26.42
C ASP A 161 0.37 0.58 25.70
N ARG A 162 0.21 0.27 24.40
CA ARG A 162 1.28 -0.31 23.57
C ARG A 162 2.38 0.68 23.25
N LEU A 163 2.07 1.97 23.19
CA LEU A 163 3.03 3.02 22.86
C LEU A 163 3.32 3.87 24.09
N PRO A 164 4.57 4.36 24.24
CA PRO A 164 4.91 5.20 25.38
C PRO A 164 4.05 6.47 25.37
N GLY A 165 3.71 6.96 26.56
CA GLY A 165 2.86 8.14 26.75
C GLY A 165 3.29 9.36 25.95
N THR A 166 4.59 9.50 25.68
CA THR A 166 5.20 10.56 24.86
C THR A 166 4.71 10.58 23.41
N VAL A 167 4.24 9.45 22.87
CA VAL A 167 3.63 9.40 21.54
C VAL A 167 2.30 10.16 21.51
N TRP A 168 1.55 10.19 22.62
CA TRP A 168 0.20 10.76 22.67
C TRP A 168 0.16 12.21 23.14
N ILE A 169 1.31 12.77 23.52
CA ILE A 169 1.39 14.17 23.95
C ILE A 169 1.63 15.00 22.68
N ALA A 170 0.73 15.95 22.40
CA ALA A 170 0.95 16.93 21.34
C ALA A 170 2.28 17.64 21.61
N SER A 171 3.10 17.80 20.56
CA SER A 171 4.30 18.63 20.63
C SER A 171 3.87 20.10 20.73
N ASP A 172 3.42 20.52 21.91
CA ASP A 172 3.19 21.92 22.21
C ASP A 172 4.55 22.63 22.22
N SER A 173 4.82 23.37 21.16
CA SER A 173 5.79 24.47 21.20
C SER A 173 5.25 25.62 20.35
N PRO A 174 4.54 26.57 20.96
CA PRO A 174 4.41 27.90 20.41
C PRO A 174 5.66 28.69 20.82
N ASP A 175 6.66 28.79 19.94
CA ASP A 175 7.75 29.75 20.14
C ASP A 175 7.89 30.67 18.92
N ASP A 176 7.12 31.76 18.99
CA ASP A 176 7.53 33.07 18.51
C ASP A 176 8.75 33.52 19.33
N SER A 177 9.95 33.08 18.94
CA SER A 177 11.22 33.65 19.37
C SER A 177 12.32 33.24 18.41
N GLY A 178 12.62 34.14 17.48
CA GLY A 178 13.73 33.96 16.54
C GLY A 178 15.06 33.74 17.23
N SER A 179 15.76 32.68 16.83
CA SER A 179 17.22 32.63 16.81
C SER A 179 17.64 31.53 15.85
N GLY A 180 18.31 31.93 14.77
CA GLY A 180 18.77 31.03 13.73
C GLY A 180 19.75 29.98 14.25
N SER A 181 19.51 28.74 13.86
CA SER A 181 20.51 27.69 13.71
C SER A 181 20.10 26.85 12.51
N GLU A 182 20.93 26.90 11.47
CA GLU A 182 20.82 26.05 10.29
C GLU A 182 21.18 24.62 10.69
N SER A 183 20.17 23.84 11.01
CA SER A 183 20.24 22.37 11.04
C SER A 183 19.12 21.88 10.14
N GLY A 184 19.51 21.16 9.08
CA GLY A 184 18.67 20.79 7.94
C GLY A 184 17.39 20.06 8.37
N ASP A 185 16.31 20.82 8.43
CA ASP A 185 14.97 20.35 8.72
C ASP A 185 14.36 19.91 7.37
N THR A 186 14.58 18.66 6.97
CA THR A 186 13.78 18.06 5.89
C THR A 186 12.37 17.89 6.44
N SER A 187 11.41 18.59 5.85
CA SER A 187 10.03 18.58 6.31
C SER A 187 9.47 17.14 6.34
N VAL A 188 8.49 16.87 7.20
CA VAL A 188 7.79 15.56 7.23
C VAL A 188 7.24 15.20 5.85
N GLN A 189 6.84 16.23 5.08
CA GLN A 189 6.45 16.11 3.69
C GLN A 189 7.58 15.52 2.84
N ASP A 190 8.82 16.01 2.96
CA ASP A 190 9.98 15.50 2.23
C ASP A 190 10.29 14.03 2.57
N ARG A 191 10.08 13.61 3.83
CA ARG A 191 10.33 12.22 4.27
C ARG A 191 9.26 11.25 3.76
N LEU A 192 8.03 11.74 3.55
CA LEU A 192 6.91 10.97 3.01
C LEU A 192 6.82 11.03 1.47
N ASN A 193 7.37 12.08 0.83
CA ASN A 193 7.34 12.32 -0.61
C ASN A 193 8.48 11.68 -1.40
N VAL A 194 9.38 10.89 -0.81
CA VAL A 194 10.50 10.28 -1.55
C VAL A 194 10.00 9.33 -2.65
N SER A 195 9.92 9.85 -3.88
CA SER A 195 9.78 9.12 -5.14
C SER A 195 11.16 8.92 -5.76
N TYR A 196 11.41 7.73 -6.29
CA TYR A 196 12.69 7.34 -6.90
C TYR A 196 13.07 8.20 -8.12
N GLU A 197 14.32 8.64 -8.21
CA GLU A 197 15.03 8.81 -9.49
C GLU A 197 15.98 7.61 -9.65
N GLU A 198 15.84 6.87 -10.74
CA GLU A 198 16.66 5.69 -11.06
C GLU A 198 18.08 6.11 -11.48
N ASP A 199 19.10 5.54 -10.84
CA ASP A 199 20.42 5.35 -11.45
C ASP A 199 20.28 4.29 -12.57
N GLN A 200 19.93 4.73 -13.78
CA GLN A 200 19.93 3.87 -14.96
C GLN A 200 21.37 3.51 -15.36
N ALA A 201 21.86 2.38 -14.84
CA ALA A 201 22.99 1.67 -15.40
C ALA A 201 22.53 0.84 -16.61
N ASN A 202 22.54 1.50 -17.78
CA ASN A 202 22.87 0.98 -19.11
C ASN A 202 22.94 -0.56 -19.25
N LEU A 203 21.84 -1.20 -19.65
CA LEU A 203 21.85 -2.55 -20.22
C LEU A 203 21.35 -2.48 -21.67
N GLY A 204 22.27 -2.81 -22.58
CA GLY A 204 22.11 -2.71 -24.01
C GLY A 204 20.97 -3.55 -24.58
N SER A 205 20.38 -2.99 -25.63
CA SER A 205 19.37 -3.59 -26.50
C SER A 205 19.78 -4.95 -27.06
N VAL A 206 18.88 -5.93 -26.96
CA VAL A 206 18.92 -7.16 -27.76
C VAL A 206 17.60 -7.24 -28.53
N ASP A 207 17.70 -7.12 -29.85
CA ASP A 207 16.63 -7.32 -30.83
C ASP A 207 16.15 -8.79 -30.83
N ILE A 208 14.83 -9.00 -30.89
CA ILE A 208 14.26 -10.31 -31.25
C ILE A 208 13.12 -10.09 -32.26
N ASP A 209 13.33 -10.65 -33.44
CA ASP A 209 12.43 -10.71 -34.60
C ASP A 209 11.12 -11.49 -34.32
N GLU A 210 10.01 -10.99 -34.85
CA GLU A 210 8.81 -11.76 -35.27
C GLU A 210 9.05 -12.36 -36.70
N PRO A 211 8.20 -13.23 -37.31
CA PRO A 211 6.83 -13.66 -36.95
C PRO A 211 6.54 -15.18 -37.16
N THR A 212 5.34 -15.69 -36.79
CA THR A 212 4.40 -16.36 -37.74
C THR A 212 3.13 -16.96 -37.08
N ASP A 213 2.03 -16.64 -37.75
CA ASP A 213 0.63 -17.08 -37.78
C ASP A 213 0.33 -18.60 -37.67
N SER A 214 -0.78 -18.97 -36.98
CA SER A 214 -1.87 -19.84 -37.51
C SER A 214 -2.84 -20.38 -36.43
N GLY A 215 -4.16 -20.19 -36.66
CA GLY A 215 -5.18 -21.23 -36.37
C GLY A 215 -6.21 -20.96 -35.26
N THR A 216 -7.38 -20.47 -35.67
CA THR A 216 -8.66 -20.39 -34.94
C THR A 216 -9.23 -21.74 -34.47
N THR A 217 -9.85 -21.79 -33.28
CA THR A 217 -11.20 -22.35 -33.06
C THR A 217 -11.86 -21.72 -31.83
N ASN A 218 -13.05 -21.17 -32.05
CA ASN A 218 -14.00 -20.69 -31.04
C ASN A 218 -14.40 -21.80 -30.07
N ASP A 219 -14.22 -21.56 -28.78
CA ASP A 219 -15.06 -22.14 -27.74
C ASP A 219 -15.40 -21.04 -26.75
N GLY A 220 -16.69 -20.69 -26.70
CA GLY A 220 -17.22 -19.59 -25.90
C GLY A 220 -16.98 -19.82 -24.41
N ILE A 221 -16.29 -18.89 -23.77
CA ILE A 221 -16.14 -18.87 -22.32
C ILE A 221 -17.44 -18.31 -21.73
N GLN A 222 -18.27 -19.20 -21.17
CA GLN A 222 -19.30 -18.81 -20.21
C GLN A 222 -18.62 -18.34 -18.93
N THR A 223 -18.62 -17.02 -18.70
CA THR A 223 -18.24 -16.46 -17.40
C THR A 223 -19.51 -16.32 -16.57
N THR A 224 -19.77 -17.27 -15.69
CA THR A 224 -20.87 -17.16 -14.71
C THR A 224 -20.42 -16.25 -13.58
N ILE A 225 -20.91 -15.01 -13.56
CA ILE A 225 -20.75 -14.07 -12.45
C ILE A 225 -21.78 -14.46 -11.38
N THR A 226 -21.32 -15.02 -10.25
CA THR A 226 -22.17 -15.22 -9.06
C THR A 226 -22.04 -14.03 -8.12
N GLY A 227 -22.77 -12.97 -8.45
CA GLY A 227 -23.31 -11.93 -7.58
C GLY A 227 -24.78 -11.74 -7.98
N GLU A 228 -25.62 -11.10 -7.17
CA GLU A 228 -27.09 -11.07 -7.35
C GLU A 228 -27.53 -10.78 -8.81
N SER A 229 -28.63 -11.45 -9.20
CA SER A 229 -29.06 -11.61 -10.59
C SER A 229 -29.38 -10.28 -11.29
N PHE A 230 -28.53 -9.88 -12.25
CA PHE A 230 -28.95 -8.95 -13.30
C PHE A 230 -30.09 -9.58 -14.10
N SER A 231 -31.22 -8.87 -14.22
CA SER A 231 -32.30 -9.30 -15.09
C SER A 231 -31.90 -9.03 -16.55
N LEU A 232 -32.10 -10.02 -17.42
CA LEU A 232 -31.81 -9.91 -18.86
C LEU A 232 -32.60 -8.77 -19.55
N GLY A 233 -33.60 -8.19 -18.88
CA GLY A 233 -34.39 -7.05 -19.37
C GLY A 233 -33.71 -5.69 -19.23
N ASP A 234 -32.62 -5.57 -18.45
CA ASP A 234 -31.99 -4.28 -18.10
C ASP A 234 -30.83 -3.91 -19.04
N VAL A 235 -30.50 -4.80 -19.98
CA VAL A 235 -29.42 -4.64 -20.94
C VAL A 235 -30.00 -4.59 -22.35
N LYS A 236 -29.84 -3.45 -23.02
CA LYS A 236 -30.21 -3.28 -24.42
C LYS A 236 -28.95 -3.04 -25.25
N THR A 237 -28.76 -3.86 -26.28
CA THR A 237 -27.65 -3.73 -27.23
C THR A 237 -28.19 -3.36 -28.59
N GLU A 238 -27.64 -2.31 -29.19
CA GLU A 238 -27.95 -1.89 -30.56
C GLU A 238 -26.68 -1.85 -31.39
N LEU A 239 -26.70 -2.54 -32.53
CA LEU A 239 -25.58 -2.69 -33.46
C LEU A 239 -25.94 -1.96 -34.75
N THR A 240 -25.13 -0.99 -35.13
CA THR A 240 -25.28 -0.24 -36.37
C THR A 240 -23.97 -0.24 -37.14
N ILE A 241 -24.03 -0.53 -38.43
CA ILE A 241 -22.87 -0.47 -39.32
C ILE A 241 -22.99 0.79 -40.14
N ASP A 242 -21.99 1.66 -40.07
CA ASP A 242 -22.03 2.91 -40.80
C ASP A 242 -21.63 2.73 -42.28
N SER A 243 -21.77 3.80 -43.05
CA SER A 243 -21.52 3.79 -44.50
C SER A 243 -20.05 3.57 -44.88
N GLU A 244 -19.12 3.65 -43.92
CA GLU A 244 -17.69 3.38 -44.13
C GLU A 244 -17.33 1.94 -43.72
N GLY A 245 -18.29 1.17 -43.21
CA GLY A 245 -18.14 -0.24 -42.87
C GLY A 245 -17.72 -0.49 -41.41
N GLU A 246 -17.63 0.57 -40.60
CA GLU A 246 -17.30 0.46 -39.18
C GLU A 246 -18.52 -0.01 -38.38
N VAL A 247 -18.30 -1.01 -37.52
CA VAL A 247 -19.35 -1.61 -36.69
C VAL A 247 -19.42 -0.84 -35.37
N ASN A 248 -20.45 -0.03 -35.21
CA ASN A 248 -20.72 0.70 -33.99
C ASN A 248 -21.68 -0.12 -33.10
N CYS A 249 -21.19 -0.54 -31.93
CA CYS A 249 -21.98 -1.23 -30.92
C CYS A 249 -22.27 -0.27 -29.76
N VAL A 250 -23.55 0.00 -29.49
CA VAL A 250 -23.98 0.81 -28.35
C VAL A 250 -24.62 -0.12 -27.33
N LEU A 251 -23.98 -0.24 -26.17
CA LEU A 251 -24.49 -0.98 -25.01
C LEU A 251 -25.12 0.00 -24.03
N SER A 252 -26.43 -0.14 -23.78
CA SER A 252 -27.16 0.65 -22.80
C SER A 252 -27.56 -0.23 -21.63
N ILE A 253 -27.09 0.12 -20.43
CA ILE A 253 -27.37 -0.60 -19.18
C ILE A 253 -28.19 0.33 -18.29
N HIS A 254 -29.38 -0.13 -17.89
CA HIS A 254 -30.20 0.60 -16.92
C HIS A 254 -29.80 0.18 -15.50
N VAL A 255 -29.65 1.15 -14.60
CA VAL A 255 -29.15 0.91 -13.24
C VAL A 255 -30.07 1.62 -12.27
N ASP A 256 -30.68 0.86 -11.35
CA ASP A 256 -31.55 1.41 -10.31
C ASP A 256 -30.73 2.16 -9.26
N ASP A 257 -31.31 3.24 -8.70
CA ASP A 257 -30.70 4.17 -7.72
C ASP A 257 -30.23 3.51 -6.41
N SER A 258 -30.54 2.23 -6.19
CA SER A 258 -30.05 1.44 -5.05
C SER A 258 -28.76 0.66 -5.32
N SER A 259 -28.19 0.78 -6.52
CA SER A 259 -27.00 0.03 -6.92
C SER A 259 -25.73 0.72 -6.46
N ASP A 260 -24.83 -0.05 -5.83
CA ASP A 260 -23.53 0.43 -5.36
C ASP A 260 -22.69 0.98 -6.53
N PRO A 261 -22.22 2.24 -6.47
CA PRO A 261 -21.41 2.84 -7.52
C PRO A 261 -20.10 2.06 -7.80
N ASP A 262 -19.57 1.34 -6.81
CA ASP A 262 -18.35 0.51 -7.00
C ASP A 262 -18.66 -0.74 -7.83
N HIS A 263 -19.88 -1.30 -7.71
CA HIS A 263 -20.34 -2.44 -8.52
C HIS A 263 -20.54 -2.05 -10.00
N LEU A 264 -20.98 -0.82 -10.24
CA LEU A 264 -21.09 -0.23 -11.57
C LEU A 264 -19.73 -0.10 -12.27
N GLU A 265 -18.71 0.35 -11.53
CA GLU A 265 -17.35 0.50 -12.06
C GLU A 265 -16.74 -0.87 -12.40
N GLU A 266 -16.97 -1.89 -11.58
CA GLU A 266 -16.52 -3.26 -11.87
C GLU A 266 -17.17 -3.85 -13.13
N VAL A 267 -18.48 -3.63 -13.33
CA VAL A 267 -19.19 -4.09 -14.52
C VAL A 267 -18.67 -3.39 -15.77
N LEU A 268 -18.45 -2.07 -15.72
CA LEU A 268 -17.87 -1.32 -16.84
C LEU A 268 -16.44 -1.74 -17.14
N LEU A 269 -15.63 -2.04 -16.12
CA LEU A 269 -14.28 -2.52 -16.29
C LEU A 269 -14.24 -3.92 -16.91
N ALA A 270 -15.17 -4.80 -16.51
CA ALA A 270 -15.32 -6.13 -17.08
C ALA A 270 -15.73 -6.08 -18.56
N ILE A 271 -16.68 -5.21 -18.91
CA ILE A 271 -17.10 -4.99 -20.31
C ILE A 271 -15.93 -4.44 -21.14
N ARG A 272 -15.20 -3.44 -20.61
CA ARG A 272 -14.04 -2.86 -21.29
C ARG A 272 -12.96 -3.91 -21.55
N ARG A 273 -12.68 -4.78 -20.56
CA ARG A 273 -11.72 -5.87 -20.72
C ARG A 273 -12.17 -6.85 -21.79
N ALA A 274 -13.44 -7.28 -21.75
CA ALA A 274 -14.00 -8.20 -22.73
C ALA A 274 -13.90 -7.65 -24.17
N MET A 275 -14.15 -6.36 -24.37
CA MET A 275 -14.02 -5.70 -25.67
C MET A 275 -12.57 -5.54 -26.16
N GLN A 276 -11.59 -5.52 -25.25
CA GLN A 276 -10.17 -5.38 -25.59
C GLN A 276 -9.47 -6.72 -25.87
N THR A 277 -10.09 -7.84 -25.51
CA THR A 277 -9.51 -9.19 -25.70
C THR A 277 -9.69 -9.78 -27.10
N GLU A 278 -10.37 -9.11 -28.02
CA GLU A 278 -10.56 -9.57 -29.41
C GLU A 278 -10.01 -8.58 -30.47
N LEU A 279 -8.96 -7.82 -30.15
CA LEU A 279 -8.16 -7.07 -31.13
C LEU A 279 -6.73 -7.61 -31.21
#